data_AF-A0A920R4C3-F1
#
_entry.id   AF-A0A920R4C3-F1
#
_cell.length_a   1.000
_cell.length_b   1.000
_cell.length_c   1.000
_cell.angle_alpha   90.00
_cell.angle_beta   90.00
_cell.angle_gamma   90.00
#
_symmetry.space_group_name_H-M   'P 1'
#
loop_
_entity.id
_entity.type
_entity.pdbx_description
1 polymer ?
#
loop_
_entity_poly.entity_id
_entity_poly.type
_entity_poly.pdbx_seq_one_letter_code
_entity_poly.pdbx_strand_id
1 'polypeptide(L)'
;MRLSIKLVSALGAIALALTGVTVQADTPKAGGTLIMSVGGTPRHLNPAVQSGIATGAPGAQLFATWYGLMISGMPTPILLSHGTCLTIQEQ
;
A
#
# COMPACT_ATOMS: atom_id res chain seq x y z
N MET A 1 -33.37 -32.56 -19.31
CA MET A 1 -32.86 -31.17 -19.47
C MET A 1 -32.60 -30.45 -18.14
N ARG A 2 -33.49 -30.52 -17.13
CA ARG A 2 -33.30 -29.82 -15.84
C ARG A 2 -32.14 -30.34 -14.97
N LEU A 3 -31.85 -31.64 -15.04
CA LEU A 3 -30.75 -32.26 -14.28
C LEU A 3 -29.36 -31.87 -14.87
N SER A 4 -29.27 -31.80 -16.19
CA SER A 4 -28.06 -31.40 -16.91
C SER A 4 -27.62 -29.97 -16.59
N ILE A 5 -28.58 -29.05 -16.43
CA ILE A 5 -28.32 -27.64 -16.08
C ILE A 5 -27.71 -27.51 -14.67
N LYS A 6 -28.19 -28.30 -13.71
CA LYS A 6 -27.63 -28.31 -12.34
C LYS A 6 -26.20 -28.87 -12.28
N LEU A 7 -25.93 -29.85 -13.13
CA LEU A 7 -24.62 -30.49 -13.21
C LEU A 7 -23.57 -29.55 -13.82
N VAL A 8 -23.96 -28.80 -14.86
CA VAL A 8 -23.12 -27.75 -15.46
C VAL A 8 -22.86 -26.61 -14.46
N SER A 9 -23.88 -26.17 -13.71
CA SER A 9 -23.68 -25.12 -12.69
C SER A 9 -22.77 -25.58 -11.54
N ALA A 10 -22.86 -26.86 -11.14
CA ALA A 10 -22.02 -27.42 -10.08
C ALA A 10 -20.55 -27.51 -10.52
N LEU A 11 -20.27 -27.98 -11.74
CA LEU A 11 -18.91 -27.99 -12.29
C LEU A 11 -18.35 -26.58 -12.46
N GLY A 12 -19.18 -25.61 -12.91
CA GLY A 12 -18.78 -24.22 -13.03
C GLY A 12 -18.37 -23.61 -11.69
N ALA A 13 -19.14 -23.85 -10.62
CA ALA A 13 -18.81 -23.36 -9.27
C ALA A 13 -17.49 -23.96 -8.73
N ILE A 14 -17.23 -25.24 -9.00
CA ILE A 14 -15.99 -25.91 -8.60
C ILE A 14 -14.79 -25.34 -9.38
N ALA A 15 -14.94 -25.12 -10.68
CA ALA A 15 -13.88 -24.54 -11.50
C ALA A 15 -13.50 -23.12 -11.03
N LEU A 16 -14.48 -22.29 -10.65
CA LEU A 16 -14.21 -20.97 -10.07
C LEU A 16 -13.51 -21.05 -8.71
N ALA A 17 -13.92 -21.99 -7.85
CA ALA A 17 -13.29 -22.18 -6.53
C ALA A 17 -11.81 -22.58 -6.65
N LEU A 18 -11.42 -23.32 -7.69
CA LEU A 18 -10.02 -23.72 -7.92
C LEU A 18 -9.14 -22.58 -8.49
N THR A 19 -9.73 -21.50 -9.02
CA THR A 19 -8.97 -20.33 -9.52
C THR A 19 -8.63 -19.30 -8.44
N GLY A 20 -8.94 -19.59 -7.17
CA GLY A 20 -8.57 -18.74 -6.04
C GLY A 20 -7.06 -18.66 -5.87
N VAL A 21 -6.42 -17.73 -6.56
CA VAL A 21 -5.03 -17.34 -6.31
C VAL A 21 -4.96 -16.74 -4.92
N THR A 22 -4.45 -17.50 -3.95
CA THR A 22 -4.07 -16.96 -2.66
C THR A 22 -2.75 -16.21 -2.85
N VAL A 23 -2.80 -14.87 -2.79
CA VAL A 23 -1.59 -14.05 -2.71
C VAL A 23 -1.06 -14.22 -1.28
N GLN A 24 -0.24 -15.24 -1.06
CA GLN A 24 0.47 -15.39 0.20
C GLN A 24 1.59 -14.35 0.23
N ALA A 25 1.50 -13.38 1.13
CA ALA A 25 2.58 -12.43 1.33
C ALA A 25 3.82 -13.19 1.83
N ASP A 26 4.93 -13.03 1.11
CA ASP A 26 6.19 -13.65 1.49
C ASP A 26 6.76 -13.00 2.76
N THR A 27 7.63 -13.71 3.47
CA THR A 27 8.24 -13.15 4.69
C THR A 27 9.14 -11.97 4.30
N PRO A 28 8.99 -10.77 4.92
CA PRO A 28 9.84 -9.63 4.61
C PRO A 28 11.32 -9.99 4.84
N LYS A 29 12.11 -9.96 3.77
CA LYS A 29 13.55 -10.18 3.82
C LYS A 29 14.28 -8.86 3.99
N ALA A 30 15.18 -8.80 4.97
CA ALA A 30 16.06 -7.65 5.16
C ALA A 30 17.23 -7.68 4.17
N GLY A 31 17.69 -6.51 3.74
CA GLY A 31 18.84 -6.36 2.86
C GLY A 31 18.53 -6.40 1.36
N GLY A 32 19.59 -6.33 0.55
CA GLY A 32 19.50 -6.09 -0.90
C GLY A 32 19.45 -4.60 -1.25
N THR A 33 19.48 -4.28 -2.55
CA THR A 33 19.37 -2.91 -3.05
C THR A 33 18.03 -2.75 -3.76
N LEU A 34 17.16 -1.90 -3.21
CA LEU A 34 15.95 -1.47 -3.89
C LEU A 34 16.32 -0.50 -5.01
N ILE A 35 16.04 -0.87 -6.25
CA ILE A 35 16.12 0.02 -7.41
C ILE A 35 14.69 0.37 -7.80
N MET A 36 14.35 1.66 -7.77
CA MET A 36 13.03 2.18 -8.09
C MET A 36 13.15 3.23 -9.19
N SER A 37 12.24 3.21 -10.15
CA SER A 37 12.09 4.26 -11.16
C SER A 37 10.86 5.11 -10.83
N VAL A 38 11.04 6.42 -10.90
CA VAL A 38 9.95 7.40 -10.74
C VAL A 38 9.98 8.33 -11.94
N GLY A 39 8.80 8.63 -12.50
CA GLY A 39 8.70 9.50 -13.66
C GLY A 39 9.14 10.93 -13.34
N GLY A 40 10.02 11.50 -14.18
CA GLY A 40 10.52 12.87 -14.08
C GLY A 40 11.72 13.02 -13.15
N THR A 41 12.46 14.12 -13.30
CA THR A 41 13.62 14.44 -12.46
C THR A 41 13.21 15.45 -11.38
N PRO A 42 13.27 15.10 -10.08
CA PRO A 42 12.94 16.05 -9.03
C PRO A 42 13.97 17.19 -8.99
N ARG A 43 13.48 18.43 -8.98
CA ARG A 43 14.32 19.62 -8.76
C ARG A 43 14.73 19.75 -7.30
N HIS A 44 13.98 19.10 -6.42
CA HIS A 44 14.24 19.05 -4.99
C HIS A 44 13.68 17.76 -4.39
N LEU A 45 14.33 17.27 -3.33
CA LEU A 45 13.91 16.05 -2.62
C LEU A 45 13.04 16.34 -1.39
N ASN A 46 12.95 17.60 -0.94
CA ASN A 46 12.08 17.97 0.19
C ASN A 46 10.62 18.11 -0.27
N PRO A 47 9.71 17.28 0.24
CA PRO A 47 8.28 17.36 -0.07
C PRO A 47 7.60 18.65 0.39
N ALA A 48 8.20 19.41 1.34
CA ALA A 48 7.69 20.72 1.76
C ALA A 48 7.92 21.82 0.72
N VAL A 49 8.85 21.62 -0.22
CA VAL A 49 9.20 22.60 -1.26
C VAL A 49 8.49 22.30 -2.57
N GLN A 50 8.41 21.02 -2.95
CA GLN A 50 7.79 20.61 -4.21
C GLN A 50 6.87 19.41 -3.98
N SER A 51 5.62 19.55 -4.45
CA SER A 51 4.64 18.47 -4.46
C SER A 51 4.80 17.56 -5.68
N GLY A 52 4.20 16.36 -5.62
CA GLY A 52 4.17 15.40 -6.71
C GLY A 52 5.03 14.16 -6.47
N ILE A 53 4.75 13.09 -7.23
CA ILE A 53 5.32 11.75 -7.01
C ILE A 53 6.85 11.71 -7.20
N ALA A 54 7.39 12.47 -8.16
CA ALA A 54 8.83 12.57 -8.42
C ALA A 54 9.64 13.02 -7.19
N THR A 55 9.07 13.89 -6.36
CA THR A 55 9.69 14.37 -5.11
C THR A 55 9.21 13.57 -3.90
N GLY A 56 7.91 13.27 -3.81
CA GLY A 56 7.32 12.60 -2.65
C GLY A 56 7.80 11.17 -2.44
N ALA A 57 8.00 10.39 -3.51
CA ALA A 57 8.39 8.98 -3.39
C ALA A 57 9.79 8.78 -2.77
N PRO A 58 10.87 9.43 -3.24
CA PRO A 58 12.15 9.40 -2.54
C PRO A 58 12.13 10.22 -1.25
N GLY A 59 11.40 11.33 -1.19
CA GLY A 59 11.31 12.20 -0.02
C GLY A 59 10.74 11.50 1.22
N ALA A 60 9.77 10.59 1.04
CA ALA A 60 9.18 9.80 2.13
C ALA A 60 10.17 8.82 2.78
N GLN A 61 11.27 8.46 2.11
CA GLN A 61 12.33 7.65 2.70
C GLN A 61 13.38 8.51 3.44
N LEU A 62 13.56 9.76 3.01
CA LEU A 62 14.60 10.65 3.54
C LEU A 62 14.11 11.52 4.70
N PHE A 63 12.82 11.89 4.70
CA PHE A 63 12.24 12.78 5.70
C PHE A 63 11.14 12.06 6.46
N ALA A 64 11.28 12.03 7.79
CA ALA A 64 10.24 11.53 8.67
C ALA A 64 9.14 12.60 8.83
N THR A 65 7.89 12.18 8.67
CA THR A 65 6.69 12.95 9.00
C THR A 65 6.17 12.53 10.37
N TRP A 66 5.27 13.30 10.97
CA TRP A 66 4.64 12.93 12.25
C TRP A 66 3.88 11.60 12.12
N TYR A 67 3.16 11.45 11.02
CA TYR A 67 2.45 10.24 10.63
C TYR A 67 2.94 9.75 9.27
N GLY A 68 3.22 8.45 9.16
CA GLY A 68 3.54 7.77 7.91
C GLY A 68 2.30 7.27 7.18
N LEU A 69 2.38 7.19 5.85
CA LEU A 69 1.36 6.57 5.01
C LEU A 69 1.43 5.03 5.21
N MET A 70 0.37 4.40 5.71
CA MET A 70 0.29 2.94 5.75
C MET A 70 -0.48 2.37 4.57
N ILE A 71 -0.07 1.19 4.12
CA ILE A 71 -0.78 0.35 3.13
C ILE A 71 -2.16 -0.14 3.62
N SER A 72 -2.54 0.12 4.88
CA SER A 72 -3.78 -0.37 5.52
C SER A 72 -4.81 0.73 5.88
N GLY A 73 -4.65 1.96 5.38
CA GLY A 73 -5.67 3.02 5.51
C GLY A 73 -5.76 3.72 6.88
N MET A 74 -4.84 3.44 7.80
CA MET A 74 -4.66 4.23 9.03
C MET A 74 -3.27 4.88 9.01
N PRO A 75 -3.06 6.06 9.58
CA PRO A 75 -1.72 6.64 9.69
C PRO A 75 -0.93 6.00 10.85
N THR A 76 0.26 5.45 10.59
CA THR A 76 1.17 5.00 11.66
C THR A 76 1.95 6.18 12.21
N PRO A 77 2.09 6.33 13.54
CA PRO A 77 3.03 7.29 14.09
C PRO A 77 4.47 6.85 13.78
N ILE A 78 5.27 7.77 13.24
CA ILE A 78 6.72 7.55 13.02
C ILE A 78 7.54 8.31 14.06
N LEU A 79 7.14 9.54 14.39
CA LEU A 79 7.80 10.38 15.40
C LEU A 79 6.93 10.67 16.63
N LEU A 80 5.68 10.19 16.66
CA LEU A 80 4.78 10.39 17.80
C LEU A 80 4.88 9.19 18.77
N SER A 81 5.51 9.40 19.93
CA SER A 81 5.49 8.43 21.04
C SER A 81 4.26 8.65 21.91
N HIS A 82 3.54 7.58 22.21
CA HIS A 82 2.55 7.40 23.29
C HIS A 82 1.82 8.67 23.80
N GLY A 83 0.56 8.85 23.38
CA GLY A 83 -0.45 9.57 24.18
C GLY A 83 -0.83 10.99 23.74
N THR A 84 -0.27 11.56 22.68
CA THR A 84 -0.73 12.86 22.15
C THR A 84 -1.70 12.68 20.99
N CYS A 85 -2.96 12.41 21.35
CA CYS A 85 -4.09 12.69 20.46
C CYS A 85 -4.23 14.22 20.37
N LEU A 86 -3.46 14.86 19.46
CA LEU A 86 -3.79 16.20 19.03
C LEU A 86 -4.97 16.05 18.07
N THR A 87 -6.18 16.18 18.61
CA THR A 87 -7.35 16.47 17.79
C THR A 87 -7.00 17.69 16.96
N ILE A 88 -7.10 17.59 15.63
CA ILE A 88 -7.18 18.76 14.76
C ILE A 88 -8.47 19.47 15.17
N GLN A 89 -8.37 20.39 16.12
CA GLN A 89 -9.38 21.42 16.33
C GLN A 89 -9.24 22.36 15.13
N GLU A 90 -10.26 22.29 14.29
CA GLU A 90 -10.68 23.28 13.31
C GLU A 90 -10.34 24.71 13.77
N GLN A 91 -9.43 25.35 13.03
CA GLN A 91 -9.31 26.80 12.90
C GLN A 91 -9.17 27.14 11.43
#